data_AF-A0A0L6WRY4-F1
#
_entry.id   AF-A0A0L6WRY4-F1
#
_cell.length_a   1.000
_cell.length_b   1.000
_cell.length_c   1.000
_cell.angle_alpha   90.00
_cell.angle_beta   90.00
_cell.angle_gamma   90.00
#
_symmetry.space_group_name_H-M   'P 1'
#
loop_
_entity.id
_entity.type
_entity.pdbx_description
1 polymer ?
#
loop_
_entity_poly.entity_id
_entity_poly.type
_entity_poly.pdbx_seq_one_letter_code
_entity_poly.pdbx_strand_id
1 'polypeptide(L)' 'MGFGWLLVSGCLYIFGALLYANRIPERLGPGQFDYFFASHQIFHFLVVLAAFAHYTGALKALCYRLSASTMC' A
#
# COMPACT_ATOMS: atom_id res chain seq x y z
N MET A 1 -0.80 -17.08 -8.73
CA MET A 1 -1.76 -16.73 -7.66
C MET A 1 -1.47 -15.31 -7.17
N GLY A 2 -2.39 -14.36 -7.39
CA GLY A 2 -2.23 -12.94 -7.05
C GLY A 2 -2.67 -12.56 -5.62
N PHE A 3 -3.21 -13.52 -4.85
CA PHE A 3 -3.81 -13.28 -3.54
C PHE A 3 -2.85 -12.68 -2.50
N GLY A 4 -1.58 -13.12 -2.48
CA GLY A 4 -0.58 -12.54 -1.58
C GLY A 4 -0.35 -11.04 -1.82
N TRP A 5 -0.39 -10.60 -3.08
CA TRP A 5 -0.26 -9.17 -3.43
C TRP A 5 -1.47 -8.33 -3.00
N LEU A 6 -2.66 -8.92 -3.05
CA LEU A 6 -3.88 -8.32 -2.49
C LEU A 6 -3.79 -8.15 -0.97
N LEU A 7 -3.32 -9.17 -0.25
CA LEU A 7 -3.12 -9.08 1.19
C LEU A 7 -2.09 -8.00 1.55
N VAL A 8 -0.94 -7.96 0.84
CA VAL A 8 0.07 -6.93 1.06
C VAL A 8 -0.49 -5.53 0.81
N SER A 9 -1.19 -5.32 -0.30
CA SER A 9 -1.84 -4.04 -0.62
C SER A 9 -2.84 -3.64 0.47
N GLY A 10 -3.71 -4.55 0.90
CA GLY A 10 -4.68 -4.31 1.97
C GLY A 10 -4.04 -3.98 3.32
N CYS A 11 -3.00 -4.72 3.72
CA CYS A 11 -2.25 -4.46 4.95
C CYS A 11 -1.60 -3.07 4.93
N LEU A 12 -1.00 -2.67 3.80
CA LEU A 12 -0.41 -1.34 3.65
C LEU A 12 -1.46 -0.22 3.78
N TYR A 13 -2.65 -0.41 3.19
CA TYR A 13 -3.75 0.53 3.35
C TYR A 13 -4.23 0.67 4.80
N ILE A 14 -4.49 -0.46 5.47
CA ILE A 14 -4.98 -0.44 6.86
C ILE A 14 -3.92 0.18 7.78
N PHE A 15 -2.66 -0.24 7.65
CA PHE A 15 -1.57 0.29 8.45
C PHE A 15 -1.37 1.79 8.23
N GLY A 16 -1.35 2.26 6.97
CA GLY A 16 -1.25 3.68 6.65
C GLY A 16 -2.42 4.49 7.21
N ALA A 17 -3.64 3.99 7.07
CA ALA A 17 -4.83 4.64 7.61
C ALA A 17 -4.79 4.77 9.14
N LEU A 18 -4.30 3.73 9.84
CA LEU A 18 -4.12 3.76 11.29
C LEU A 18 -3.06 4.78 11.71
N LEU A 19 -1.94 4.88 11.00
CA LEU A 19 -0.91 5.90 11.28
C LEU A 19 -1.44 7.31 11.08
N TYR A 20 -2.13 7.55 9.97
CA TYR A 20 -2.76 8.85 9.66
C TYR A 20 -3.82 9.23 10.69
N ALA A 21 -4.73 8.30 11.05
CA ALA A 21 -5.79 8.56 12.01
C ALA A 21 -5.26 8.87 13.41
N ASN A 22 -4.20 8.18 13.85
CA ASN A 22 -3.61 8.39 15.17
C ASN A 22 -2.62 9.56 15.23
N ARG A 23 -2.29 10.17 14.07
CA ARG A 23 -1.28 11.24 13.94
C ARG A 23 0.08 10.84 14.51
N ILE A 24 0.50 9.61 14.24
CA ILE A 24 1.80 9.08 14.65
C ILE A 24 2.75 9.26 13.45
N PRO A 25 3.96 9.85 13.62
CA PRO A 25 4.68 10.09 14.88
C PRO A 25 4.54 11.50 15.49
N GLU A 26 3.89 12.45 14.82
CA GLU A 26 3.85 13.86 15.27
C GLU A 26 3.17 14.05 16.65
N ARG A 27 2.30 13.12 17.05
CA ARG A 27 1.72 13.08 18.39
C ARG A 27 2.71 12.71 19.49
N LEU A 28 3.76 11.95 19.18
CA LEU A 28 4.77 11.47 20.13
C LEU A 28 5.94 12.45 20.29
N GLY A 29 6.20 13.28 19.28
CA GLY A 29 7.25 14.30 19.28
C GLY A 29 6.75 15.62 18.70
N PRO A 30 5.97 16.42 19.45
CA PRO A 30 5.42 17.67 18.95
C PRO A 30 6.55 18.61 18.52
N GLY A 31 6.48 19.11 17.28
CA GLY A 31 7.48 20.03 16.69
C GLY A 31 8.71 19.36 16.05
N GLN A 32 8.86 18.04 16.15
CA GLN A 32 9.99 17.32 15.53
C GLN A 32 9.71 16.86 14.09
N PHE A 33 8.43 16.73 13.73
CA PHE A 33 7.98 16.13 12.46
C PHE A 33 7.22 17.11 11.56
N ASP A 34 7.41 18.43 11.75
CA ASP A 34 6.62 19.45 11.05
C ASP A 34 6.95 19.56 9.56
N TYR A 35 8.19 19.26 9.16
CA TYR A 35 8.64 19.30 7.76
C TYR A 35 8.77 17.92 7.10
N PHE A 36 9.29 16.93 7.84
CA PHE A 36 9.59 15.59 7.33
C PHE A 36 9.04 14.51 8.26
N PHE A 37 8.58 13.41 7.68
CA PHE A 37 8.02 12.24 8.36
C PHE A 37 6.73 12.49 9.16
N ALA A 38 5.95 13.51 8.79
CA ALA A 38 4.60 13.66 9.29
C ALA A 38 3.73 12.44 8.90
N SER A 39 2.75 12.05 9.74
CA SER A 39 1.87 10.91 9.46
C SER A 39 1.25 10.95 8.06
N HIS A 40 0.89 12.14 7.58
CA HIS A 40 0.31 12.34 6.25
C HIS A 40 1.31 12.02 5.11
N GLN A 41 2.59 12.38 5.27
CA GLN A 41 3.63 12.04 4.28
C GLN A 41 3.89 10.53 4.27
N ILE A 42 3.97 9.92 5.46
CA ILE A 42 4.14 8.47 5.61
C ILE A 42 2.94 7.73 4.99
N PHE A 43 1.72 8.22 5.23
CA PHE A 43 0.50 7.70 4.62
C PHE A 43 0.56 7.74 3.09
N HIS A 44 0.93 8.89 2.50
CA HIS A 44 1.07 8.99 1.05
C HIS A 44 2.10 8.00 0.48
N PHE A 45 3.23 7.81 1.15
CA PHE A 45 4.22 6.82 0.72
C PHE A 45 3.68 5.38 0.79
N LEU A 46 2.98 5.03 1.87
CA LEU A 46 2.33 3.72 2.02
C LEU A 46 1.25 3.48 0.96
N VAL A 47 0.47 4.50 0.59
CA VAL A 47 -0.55 4.40 -0.47
C VAL A 47 0.10 4.13 -1.83
N VAL A 48 1.23 4.77 -2.15
CA VAL A 48 1.96 4.50 -3.40
C VAL A 48 2.47 3.05 -3.44
N LEU A 49 3.03 2.55 -2.33
CA LEU A 49 3.45 1.15 -2.22
C LEU A 49 2.27 0.18 -2.33
N ALA A 50 1.13 0.51 -1.71
CA ALA A 50 -0.08 -0.29 -1.78
C ALA A 50 -0.63 -0.37 -3.21
N ALA A 51 -0.59 0.74 -3.95
CA ALA A 51 -0.98 0.80 -5.36
C ALA A 51 -0.05 -0.05 -6.24
N PHE A 52 1.27 -0.01 -5.99
CA PHE A 52 2.23 -0.86 -6.69
C PHE A 52 2.01 -2.34 -6.41
N ALA A 53 1.78 -2.72 -5.15
CA ALA A 53 1.43 -4.10 -4.77
C ALA A 53 0.10 -4.54 -5.42
N HIS A 54 -0.90 -3.66 -5.48
CA HIS A 54 -2.16 -3.95 -6.15
C HIS A 54 -1.98 -4.17 -7.65
N TYR A 55 -1.20 -3.29 -8.30
CA TYR A 55 -0.91 -3.36 -9.72
C TYR A 55 -0.19 -4.65 -10.12
N THR A 56 0.84 -5.04 -9.36
CA THR A 56 1.55 -6.31 -9.58
C THR A 56 0.65 -7.54 -9.38
N GLY A 57 -0.24 -7.50 -8.40
CA GLY A 57 -1.28 -8.52 -8.22
C GLY A 57 -2.23 -8.61 -9.41
N ALA A 58 -2.69 -7.47 -9.92
CA ALA A 58 -3.57 -7.38 -11.09
C ALA A 58 -2.90 -7.89 -12.37
N LEU A 59 -1.63 -7.53 -12.62
CA LEU A 59 -0.87 -8.05 -13.76
C LEU A 59 -0.71 -9.58 -13.69
N LYS A 60 -0.42 -10.14 -12.51
CA LYS A 60 -0.33 -11.60 -12.35
C LYS A 60 -1.67 -12.28 -12.61
N ALA A 61 -2.78 -11.67 -12.20
CA ALA A 61 -4.11 -12.19 -12.49
C ALA A 61 -4.43 -12.11 -13.99
N LEU A 62 -4.07 -11.01 -14.66
CA LEU A 62 -4.26 -10.83 -16.08
C LEU A 62 -3.42 -11.82 -16.90
N CYS A 63 -2.12 -11.94 -16.60
CA CYS A 63 -1.25 -12.93 -17.24
C CYS A 63 -1.79 -14.36 -17.07
N TYR A 64 -2.28 -14.72 -15.88
CA TYR A 64 -2.89 -16.04 -15.67
C TYR A 64 -4.09 -16.27 -16.60
N ARG A 65 -4.96 -15.27 -16.76
CA ARG A 65 -6.12 -15.37 -17.67
C ARG A 65 -5.68 -15.46 -19.13
N LEU A 66 -4.75 -14.62 -19.57
CA LEU A 66 -4.29 -14.60 -20.96
C LEU A 66 -3.52 -15.87 -21.32
N SER A 67 -2.65 -16.38 -20.45
CA SER A 67 -1.95 -17.65 -20.65
C SER A 67 -2.91 -18.84 -20.70
N ALA A 68 -4.01 -18.82 -19.93
CA ALA A 68 -5.06 -19.83 -20.04
C ALA A 68 -5.88 -19.72 -21.33
N SER A 69 -6.01 -18.52 -21.91
CA SER A 69 -6.72 -18.29 -23.18
C SER A 69 -5.89 -18.65 -24.42
N THR A 70 -4.55 -18.63 -24.35
CA THR A 70 -3.66 -18.97 -25.48
C THR A 70 -3.43 -20.48 -25.64
N MET A 71 -3.80 -21.31 -24.66
CA MET A 71 -3.72 -22.78 -24.75
C MET A 71 -5.02 -23.44 -25.23
N CYS A 72 -5.66 -22.87 -26.25
CA CYS A 72 -6.75 -23.49 -27.03
C CYS A 72 -6.34 -23.59 -28.50
#